data_AF-A0A1A9VD27-F1
#
_entry.id   AF-A0A1A9VD27-F1
#
_cell.length_a   1.000
_cell.length_b   1.000
_cell.length_c   1.000
_cell.angle_alpha   90.00
_cell.angle_beta   90.00
_cell.angle_gamma   90.00
#
_symmetry.space_group_name_H-M   'P 1'
#
loop_
_entity.id
_entity.type
_entity.pdbx_description
1 polymer ?
#
loop_
_entity_poly.entity_id
_entity_poly.type
_entity_poly.pdbx_seq_one_letter_code
_entity_poly.pdbx_strand_id
1 'polypeptide(L)'
;MESSERWFNLFTLCNRKVFKMSKLLNTFGWLERDSIGRTSGVSRASRSSRFSEIADAVEMKSALTYEQTLKLDNISKMITQLNEKLQIALIIPQILENPKILGKSLKGTKYEPALKLVKEYRDEKIKMRTPKPPEVNSSTNKIIDYFVENYEILKFLPDWVGDLDQNYQTLIKCLRLISHVARGRFSRSALEQMERELALQTLYNLNEEVIKDVNRIMFTTSAVKKTLHQHNIKRKELEEEEKKAESQFQKKLSKNLSREEDARAEKNKLVLQFEALIRRYDQVMFEKFTEELLLDEAIEKLQQELDDFQPEFNREEQIYIELVVKKEEEYQRLLEIRAEDFRRNCAARKIQIWLTVYLAKKETFYFVFS
;
A
#
# COMPACT_ATOMS: atom_id res chain seq x y z
N MET A 1 -51.83 5.97 -5.66
CA MET A 1 -50.53 6.28 -5.03
C MET A 1 -50.37 7.76 -4.65
N GLU A 2 -51.42 8.59 -4.66
CA GLU A 2 -51.32 10.04 -4.37
C GLU A 2 -51.88 10.48 -3.00
N SER A 3 -52.25 9.55 -2.11
CA SER A 3 -52.75 9.88 -0.76
C SER A 3 -51.72 9.72 0.36
N SER A 4 -50.50 9.24 0.06
CA SER A 4 -49.43 9.14 1.07
C SER A 4 -48.56 10.40 1.18
N GLU A 5 -48.52 11.25 0.14
CA GLU A 5 -47.72 12.48 0.12
C GLU A 5 -48.40 13.68 0.81
N ARG A 6 -49.71 13.62 1.05
CA ARG A 6 -50.43 14.68 1.81
C ARG A 6 -50.22 14.60 3.32
N TRP A 7 -49.84 13.44 3.85
CA TRP A 7 -49.54 13.27 5.28
C TRP A 7 -48.09 13.62 5.64
N PHE A 8 -47.18 13.60 4.67
CA PHE A 8 -45.78 14.00 4.89
C PHE A 8 -45.60 15.52 5.00
N ASN A 9 -46.46 16.32 4.34
CA ASN A 9 -46.39 17.79 4.37
C ASN A 9 -47.06 18.45 5.59
N LEU A 10 -47.83 17.70 6.39
CA LEU A 10 -48.36 18.19 7.68
C LEU A 10 -47.38 17.98 8.84
N PHE A 11 -46.43 17.05 8.70
CA PHE A 11 -45.39 16.79 9.71
C PHE A 11 -44.24 17.82 9.65
N THR A 12 -44.00 18.43 8.49
CA THR A 12 -42.96 19.46 8.30
C THR A 12 -43.42 20.87 8.71
N LEU A 13 -44.73 21.13 8.83
CA LEU A 13 -45.25 22.44 9.25
C LEU A 13 -45.24 22.65 10.78
N CYS A 14 -45.30 21.57 11.58
CA CYS A 14 -45.22 21.66 13.04
C CYS A 14 -43.80 21.94 13.57
N ASN A 15 -42.76 21.60 12.82
CA ASN A 15 -41.37 21.87 13.21
C ASN A 15 -40.94 23.34 13.04
N ARG A 16 -41.69 24.16 12.28
CA ARG A 16 -41.34 25.58 12.05
C ARG A 16 -41.81 26.53 13.16
N LYS A 17 -42.66 26.09 14.10
CA LYS A 17 -43.12 26.90 15.24
C LYS A 17 -42.29 26.77 16.52
N VAL A 18 -41.35 25.81 16.57
CA VAL A 18 -40.40 25.67 17.69
C VAL A 18 -39.24 26.69 17.58
N PHE A 19 -39.06 27.31 16.42
CA PHE A 19 -37.93 28.22 16.12
C PHE A 19 -38.07 29.67 16.65
N LYS A 20 -39.00 29.94 17.58
CA LYS A 20 -39.17 31.28 18.18
C LYS A 20 -39.14 31.33 19.71
N MET A 21 -38.70 30.26 20.38
CA MET A 21 -38.51 30.25 21.84
C MET A 21 -37.05 30.39 22.30
N SER A 22 -36.07 30.49 21.40
CA SER A 22 -34.66 30.72 21.80
C SER A 22 -34.31 32.17 22.16
N LYS A 23 -35.22 33.13 21.89
CA LYS A 23 -34.99 34.57 22.20
C LYS A 23 -35.60 35.06 23.52
N LEU A 24 -36.27 34.20 24.28
CA LEU A 24 -36.86 34.55 25.59
C LEU A 24 -36.08 33.98 26.80
N LEU A 25 -34.96 33.30 26.57
CA LEU A 25 -34.17 32.64 27.63
C LEU A 25 -32.91 33.40 28.06
N ASN A 26 -32.60 34.55 27.46
CA ASN A 26 -31.48 35.41 27.89
C ASN A 26 -31.81 36.29 29.13
N THR A 27 -32.98 36.13 29.74
CA THR A 27 -33.43 36.96 30.88
C THR A 27 -33.45 36.23 32.24
N PHE A 28 -33.07 34.96 32.30
CA PHE A 28 -32.91 34.23 33.57
C PHE A 28 -31.48 33.70 33.72
N GLY A 29 -30.52 34.62 33.72
CA GLY A 29 -29.13 34.35 34.05
C GLY A 29 -28.92 34.32 35.56
N TRP A 30 -29.38 33.27 36.24
CA TRP A 30 -28.95 32.92 37.60
C TRP A 30 -29.13 31.42 37.83
N LEU A 31 -28.17 30.62 37.34
CA LEU A 31 -27.76 29.37 38.01
C LEU A 31 -26.36 28.95 37.52
N GLU A 32 -25.38 29.83 37.72
CA GLU A 32 -23.97 29.45 37.63
C GLU A 32 -23.62 28.66 38.90
N ARG A 33 -23.30 27.39 38.73
CA ARG A 33 -22.92 26.47 39.80
C ARG A 33 -21.39 26.49 39.90
N ASP A 34 -20.85 27.46 40.60
CA ASP A 34 -19.44 27.50 40.98
C ASP A 34 -19.15 26.50 42.09
N SER A 35 -18.24 25.59 41.81
CA SER A 35 -17.45 24.90 42.81
C SER A 35 -15.98 25.20 42.51
N ILE A 36 -15.31 25.92 43.42
CA ILE A 36 -13.96 25.63 43.96
C ILE A 36 -13.56 26.77 44.94
N GLY A 37 -13.32 26.39 46.21
CA GLY A 37 -12.12 26.83 46.95
C GLY A 37 -12.10 28.14 47.75
N ARG A 38 -12.33 28.00 49.08
CA ARG A 38 -11.65 28.66 50.23
C ARG A 38 -11.60 30.21 50.30
N THR A 39 -12.16 30.79 51.36
CA THR A 39 -11.44 31.11 52.62
C THR A 39 -12.39 31.75 53.65
N SER A 40 -11.97 31.66 54.90
CA SER A 40 -12.58 32.04 56.18
C SER A 40 -13.02 33.51 56.31
N GLY A 41 -14.16 33.73 56.98
CA GLY A 41 -14.57 35.05 57.48
C GLY A 41 -15.82 34.95 58.34
N VAL A 42 -15.67 35.23 59.63
CA VAL A 42 -16.67 35.21 60.71
C VAL A 42 -17.88 36.11 60.42
N SER A 43 -19.10 35.65 60.73
CA SER A 43 -20.07 36.42 61.55
C SER A 43 -21.30 35.58 61.92
N ARG A 44 -21.47 35.40 63.23
CA ARG A 44 -22.41 34.51 63.91
C ARG A 44 -23.56 35.36 64.46
N ALA A 45 -24.37 35.95 63.58
CA ALA A 45 -25.57 36.70 63.96
C ALA A 45 -26.57 36.80 62.80
N SER A 46 -27.09 35.67 62.32
CA SER A 46 -28.30 35.66 61.46
C SER A 46 -28.90 34.26 61.24
N ARG A 47 -28.53 33.26 62.04
CA ARG A 47 -29.02 31.89 61.84
C ARG A 47 -30.50 31.74 62.22
N SER A 48 -31.02 32.50 63.20
CA SER A 48 -32.40 32.30 63.64
C SER A 48 -33.46 32.79 62.64
N SER A 49 -33.20 33.84 61.83
CA SER A 49 -34.18 34.33 60.84
C SER A 49 -34.11 33.60 59.50
N ARG A 50 -32.92 33.12 59.09
CA ARG A 50 -32.79 32.29 57.87
C ARG A 50 -33.40 30.90 58.04
N PHE A 51 -33.39 30.34 59.26
CA PHE A 51 -34.02 29.05 59.50
C PHE A 51 -35.55 29.13 59.50
N SER A 52 -36.16 30.25 59.89
CA SER A 52 -37.61 30.46 59.71
C SER A 52 -37.98 30.67 58.24
N GLU A 53 -37.24 31.48 57.48
CA GLU A 53 -37.48 31.66 56.04
C GLU A 53 -37.29 30.38 55.22
N ILE A 54 -36.35 29.52 55.60
CA ILE A 54 -36.15 28.20 54.96
C ILE A 54 -37.26 27.23 55.37
N ALA A 55 -37.72 27.25 56.63
CA ALA A 55 -38.85 26.44 57.08
C ALA A 55 -40.14 26.86 56.37
N ASP A 56 -40.42 28.17 56.30
CA ASP A 56 -41.59 28.74 55.62
C ASP A 56 -41.55 28.47 54.10
N ALA A 57 -40.35 28.50 53.47
CA ALA A 57 -40.18 28.18 52.05
C ALA A 57 -40.29 26.67 51.75
N VAL A 58 -39.88 25.80 52.68
CA VAL A 58 -40.07 24.34 52.58
C VAL A 58 -41.53 23.99 52.80
N GLU A 59 -42.19 24.66 53.75
CA GLU A 59 -43.61 24.48 54.06
C GLU A 59 -44.48 25.01 52.90
N MET A 60 -44.18 26.19 52.34
CA MET A 60 -44.79 26.68 51.09
C MET A 60 -44.53 25.75 49.90
N LYS A 61 -43.32 25.23 49.70
CA LYS A 61 -43.02 24.26 48.63
C LYS A 61 -43.80 22.96 48.80
N SER A 62 -43.94 22.48 50.03
CA SER A 62 -44.73 21.28 50.34
C SER A 62 -46.24 21.51 50.17
N ALA A 63 -46.75 22.69 50.50
CA ALA A 63 -48.14 23.08 50.30
C ALA A 63 -48.47 23.29 48.82
N LEU A 64 -47.57 23.92 48.05
CA LEU A 64 -47.72 24.12 46.61
C LEU A 64 -47.67 22.79 45.85
N THR A 65 -46.80 21.87 46.26
CA THR A 65 -46.75 20.51 45.71
C THR A 65 -47.97 19.69 46.12
N TYR A 66 -48.46 19.83 47.35
CA TYR A 66 -49.68 19.16 47.82
C TYR A 66 -50.92 19.65 47.06
N GLU A 67 -51.11 20.95 46.90
CA GLU A 67 -52.22 21.53 46.14
C GLU A 67 -52.16 21.14 44.66
N GLN A 68 -50.96 21.11 44.07
CA GLN A 68 -50.74 20.59 42.73
C GLN A 68 -51.11 19.11 42.65
N THR A 69 -50.67 18.27 43.58
CA THR A 69 -51.01 16.84 43.59
C THR A 69 -52.51 16.59 43.73
N LEU A 70 -53.22 17.39 44.52
CA LEU A 70 -54.68 17.34 44.64
C LEU A 70 -55.40 17.75 43.35
N LYS A 71 -54.97 18.84 42.71
CA LYS A 71 -55.51 19.26 41.41
C LYS A 71 -55.27 18.19 40.34
N LEU A 72 -54.12 17.54 40.35
CA LEU A 72 -53.76 16.48 39.42
C LEU A 72 -54.53 15.18 39.68
N ASP A 73 -54.77 14.84 40.94
CA ASP A 73 -55.61 13.70 41.32
C ASP A 73 -57.06 13.95 40.89
N ASN A 74 -57.57 15.18 41.04
CA ASN A 74 -58.89 15.56 40.52
C ASN A 74 -58.97 15.48 38.99
N ILE A 75 -57.95 15.95 38.26
CA ILE A 75 -57.90 15.83 36.79
C ILE A 75 -57.82 14.36 36.36
N SER A 76 -57.00 13.54 37.04
CA SER A 76 -56.90 12.11 36.77
C SER A 76 -58.23 11.39 37.04
N LYS A 77 -58.94 11.76 38.11
CA LYS A 77 -60.29 11.25 38.42
C LYS A 77 -61.30 11.66 37.35
N MET A 78 -61.31 12.92 36.92
CA MET A 78 -62.19 13.40 35.84
C MET A 78 -61.96 12.66 34.52
N ILE A 79 -60.70 12.43 34.12
CA ILE A 79 -60.37 11.69 32.89
C ILE A 79 -60.82 10.22 32.98
N THR A 80 -60.67 9.62 34.17
CA THR A 80 -61.11 8.23 34.41
C THR A 80 -62.64 8.12 34.35
N GLN A 81 -63.34 9.05 35.01
CA GLN A 81 -64.80 9.14 34.99
C GLN A 81 -65.34 9.39 33.57
N LEU A 82 -64.69 10.26 32.80
CA LEU A 82 -65.06 10.52 31.41
C LEU A 82 -64.95 9.25 30.56
N ASN A 83 -63.87 8.48 30.74
CA ASN A 83 -63.66 7.22 30.03
C ASN A 83 -64.73 6.16 30.40
N GLU A 84 -65.12 6.06 31.67
CA GLU A 84 -66.17 5.14 32.13
C GLU A 84 -67.57 5.57 31.65
N LYS A 85 -67.89 6.87 31.72
CA LYS A 85 -69.15 7.42 31.18
C LYS A 85 -69.28 7.20 29.68
N LEU A 86 -68.19 7.41 28.94
CA LEU A 86 -68.17 7.18 27.50
C LEU A 86 -68.36 5.70 27.16
N GLN A 87 -67.74 4.78 27.92
CA GLN A 87 -67.93 3.35 27.74
C GLN A 87 -69.41 2.95 27.89
N ILE A 88 -70.13 3.50 28.87
CA ILE A 88 -71.57 3.22 29.01
C ILE A 88 -72.39 3.83 27.91
N ALA A 89 -72.13 5.08 27.57
CA ALA A 89 -72.86 5.76 26.51
C ALA A 89 -72.82 4.96 25.21
N LEU A 90 -71.68 4.31 24.94
CA LEU A 90 -71.48 3.44 23.78
C LEU A 90 -72.18 2.07 23.87
N ILE A 91 -72.40 1.55 25.09
CA ILE A 91 -73.06 0.25 25.32
C ILE A 91 -74.58 0.38 25.47
N ILE A 92 -75.12 1.56 25.79
CA ILE A 92 -76.59 1.81 25.92
C ILE A 92 -77.40 1.18 24.77
N PRO A 93 -77.03 1.29 23.48
CA PRO A 93 -77.76 0.62 22.40
C PRO A 93 -77.85 -0.90 22.58
N GLN A 94 -76.75 -1.56 22.97
CA GLN A 94 -76.69 -3.01 23.22
C GLN A 94 -77.50 -3.42 24.47
N ILE A 95 -77.55 -2.57 25.50
CA ILE A 95 -78.38 -2.75 26.70
C ILE A 95 -79.87 -2.79 26.32
N LEU A 96 -80.29 -1.88 25.43
CA LEU A 96 -81.67 -1.75 24.98
C LEU A 96 -82.09 -2.90 24.04
N GLU A 97 -81.14 -3.51 23.33
CA GLU A 97 -81.36 -4.69 22.48
C GLU A 97 -81.49 -5.99 23.28
N ASN A 98 -80.79 -6.11 24.43
CA ASN A 98 -80.72 -7.35 25.24
C ASN A 98 -81.23 -7.21 26.69
N PRO A 99 -82.53 -6.88 26.90
CA PRO A 99 -83.07 -6.61 28.25
C PRO A 99 -83.14 -7.84 29.16
N LYS A 100 -83.11 -9.06 28.59
CA LYS A 100 -83.14 -10.31 29.35
C LYS A 100 -81.83 -10.57 30.10
N ILE A 101 -80.69 -10.17 29.53
CA ILE A 101 -79.36 -10.34 30.14
C ILE A 101 -79.15 -9.23 31.18
N LEU A 102 -79.61 -8.02 30.88
CA LEU A 102 -79.67 -6.90 31.82
C LEU A 102 -80.50 -7.23 33.06
N GLY A 103 -81.69 -7.82 32.87
CA GLY A 103 -82.57 -8.25 33.96
C GLY A 103 -81.99 -9.33 34.86
N LYS A 104 -81.07 -10.17 34.38
CA LYS A 104 -80.35 -11.13 35.22
C LYS A 104 -79.19 -10.48 35.99
N SER A 105 -78.55 -9.50 35.38
CA SER A 105 -77.35 -8.85 35.93
C SER A 105 -77.66 -7.74 36.95
N LEU A 106 -78.84 -7.12 36.85
CA LEU A 106 -79.25 -6.01 37.73
C LEU A 106 -80.25 -6.38 38.83
N LYS A 107 -80.79 -7.60 38.85
CA LYS A 107 -81.79 -8.03 39.84
C LYS A 107 -81.15 -8.19 41.21
N GLY A 108 -81.65 -7.44 42.21
CA GLY A 108 -81.07 -7.38 43.56
C GLY A 108 -79.97 -6.33 43.74
N THR A 109 -79.72 -5.48 42.75
CA THR A 109 -78.77 -4.35 42.84
C THR A 109 -79.48 -3.03 43.06
N LYS A 110 -78.76 -2.01 43.53
CA LYS A 110 -79.24 -0.62 43.65
C LYS A 110 -79.71 0.01 42.33
N TYR A 111 -79.44 -0.65 41.19
CA TYR A 111 -79.74 -0.18 39.84
C TYR A 111 -80.97 -0.85 39.21
N GLU A 112 -81.75 -1.60 39.98
CA GLU A 112 -83.03 -2.16 39.56
C GLU A 112 -84.01 -1.15 38.91
N PRO A 113 -84.05 0.15 39.30
CA PRO A 113 -84.86 1.16 38.59
C PRO A 113 -84.52 1.31 37.10
N ALA A 114 -83.31 0.96 36.67
CA ALA A 114 -82.91 0.93 35.27
C ALA A 114 -83.80 -0.02 34.44
N LEU A 115 -84.25 -1.13 35.03
CA LEU A 115 -85.11 -2.11 34.37
C LEU A 115 -86.52 -1.56 34.11
N LYS A 116 -86.99 -0.60 34.92
CA LYS A 116 -88.27 0.10 34.68
C LYS A 116 -88.13 1.04 33.49
N LEU A 117 -87.07 1.84 33.45
CA LEU A 117 -86.78 2.77 32.35
C LEU A 117 -86.62 2.03 31.00
N VAL A 118 -85.91 0.91 30.98
CA VAL A 118 -85.74 0.09 29.76
C VAL A 118 -87.07 -0.51 29.27
N LYS A 119 -87.98 -0.88 30.19
CA LYS A 119 -89.33 -1.34 29.83
C LYS A 119 -90.19 -0.21 29.27
N GLU A 120 -90.18 0.96 29.92
CA GLU A 120 -90.90 2.15 29.47
C GLU A 120 -90.49 2.59 28.05
N TYR A 121 -89.19 2.64 27.76
CA TYR A 121 -88.70 2.92 26.41
C TYR A 121 -89.07 1.86 25.39
N ARG A 122 -89.09 0.58 25.77
CA ARG A 122 -89.53 -0.49 24.87
C ARG A 122 -91.01 -0.37 24.54
N ASP A 123 -91.83 -0.08 25.54
CA ASP A 123 -93.28 0.08 25.38
C ASP A 123 -93.62 1.31 24.53
N GLU A 124 -92.85 2.40 24.68
CA GLU A 124 -92.92 3.57 23.79
C GLU A 124 -92.45 3.26 22.37
N LYS A 125 -91.34 2.53 22.20
CA LYS A 125 -90.82 2.10 20.90
C LYS A 125 -91.81 1.17 20.16
N ILE A 126 -92.56 0.35 20.88
CA ILE A 126 -93.62 -0.51 20.34
C ILE A 126 -94.85 0.32 19.90
N LYS A 127 -95.18 1.39 20.64
CA LYS A 127 -96.27 2.32 20.30
C LYS A 127 -95.94 3.26 19.13
N MET A 128 -94.68 3.63 18.92
CA MET A 128 -94.21 4.55 17.86
C MET A 128 -94.04 3.91 16.47
N ARG A 129 -94.93 3.00 16.04
CA ARG A 129 -94.94 2.51 14.64
C ARG A 129 -95.48 3.57 13.65
N THR A 130 -94.89 4.77 13.61
CA THR A 130 -95.07 5.77 12.54
C THR A 130 -93.72 6.27 12.03
N PRO A 131 -93.56 6.55 10.72
CA PRO A 131 -92.26 6.68 10.06
C PRO A 131 -91.72 8.12 10.12
N LYS A 132 -91.67 8.74 11.31
CA LYS A 132 -91.03 10.05 11.51
C LYS A 132 -89.88 9.89 12.51
N PRO A 133 -88.70 10.50 12.29
CA PRO A 133 -87.63 10.48 13.28
C PRO A 133 -88.17 11.16 14.54
N PRO A 134 -88.15 10.50 15.71
CA PRO A 134 -88.68 11.11 16.92
C PRO A 134 -87.82 12.32 17.29
N GLU A 135 -88.47 13.47 17.45
CA GLU A 135 -87.89 14.55 18.26
C GLU A 135 -87.55 13.94 19.61
N VAL A 136 -86.26 13.96 19.95
CA VAL A 136 -85.63 13.50 21.20
C VAL A 136 -86.65 13.17 22.29
N ASN A 137 -87.14 11.93 22.30
CA ASN A 137 -88.20 11.52 23.22
C ASN A 137 -87.69 11.69 24.67
N SER A 138 -88.51 12.27 25.55
CA SER A 138 -88.17 12.47 26.97
C SER A 138 -87.67 11.18 27.65
N SER A 139 -88.17 10.01 27.23
CA SER A 139 -87.75 8.69 27.70
C SER A 139 -86.34 8.28 27.27
N THR A 140 -85.93 8.58 26.04
CA THR A 140 -84.57 8.31 25.53
C THR A 140 -83.54 9.10 26.32
N ASN A 141 -83.80 10.39 26.56
CA ASN A 141 -82.92 11.22 27.40
C ASN A 141 -82.91 10.73 28.84
N LYS A 142 -84.07 10.41 29.43
CA LYS A 142 -84.13 9.85 30.79
C LYS A 142 -83.31 8.57 30.95
N ILE A 143 -83.27 7.71 29.94
CA ILE A 143 -82.41 6.51 29.94
C ILE A 143 -80.94 6.89 29.83
N ILE A 144 -80.59 7.73 28.86
CA ILE A 144 -79.20 8.15 28.65
C ILE A 144 -78.66 8.83 29.90
N ASP A 145 -79.41 9.78 30.46
CA ASP A 145 -79.06 10.51 31.68
C ASP A 145 -78.90 9.54 32.86
N TYR A 146 -79.85 8.61 33.06
CA TYR A 146 -79.78 7.64 34.15
C TYR A 146 -78.55 6.74 34.05
N PHE A 147 -78.24 6.21 32.87
CA PHE A 147 -77.09 5.31 32.68
C PHE A 147 -75.75 6.06 32.71
N VAL A 148 -75.68 7.30 32.22
CA VAL A 148 -74.47 8.15 32.26
C VAL A 148 -74.19 8.68 33.68
N GLU A 149 -75.23 8.98 34.47
CA GLU A 149 -75.08 9.37 35.88
C GLU A 149 -74.67 8.18 36.75
N ASN A 150 -75.23 6.99 36.48
CA ASN A 150 -74.95 5.77 37.22
C ASN A 150 -73.87 4.92 36.53
N TYR A 151 -72.73 5.54 36.20
CA TYR A 151 -71.77 4.88 35.32
C TYR A 151 -71.02 3.68 35.95
N GLU A 152 -71.11 3.56 37.27
CA GLU A 152 -70.61 2.39 38.00
C GLU A 152 -71.36 1.09 37.66
N ILE A 153 -72.52 1.17 36.99
CA ILE A 153 -73.28 0.01 36.50
C ILE A 153 -72.40 -0.89 35.61
N LEU A 154 -71.41 -0.35 34.90
CA LEU A 154 -70.46 -1.13 34.07
C LEU A 154 -69.86 -2.32 34.79
N LYS A 155 -69.59 -2.20 36.10
CA LYS A 155 -68.95 -3.26 36.89
C LYS A 155 -69.81 -4.52 37.03
N PHE A 156 -71.13 -4.39 36.82
CA PHE A 156 -72.11 -5.46 36.95
C PHE A 156 -72.60 -5.98 35.59
N LEU A 157 -72.18 -5.33 34.49
CA LEU A 157 -72.54 -5.76 33.14
C LEU A 157 -71.51 -6.78 32.61
N PRO A 158 -71.92 -7.70 31.72
CA PRO A 158 -70.98 -8.50 30.94
C PRO A 158 -70.05 -7.60 30.11
N ASP A 159 -68.93 -8.14 29.60
CA ASP A 159 -67.93 -7.39 28.79
C ASP A 159 -68.43 -7.02 27.39
N TRP A 160 -69.54 -6.27 27.33
CA TRP A 160 -70.11 -5.69 26.13
C TRP A 160 -69.22 -4.58 25.55
N VAL A 161 -68.25 -4.07 26.32
CA VAL A 161 -67.22 -3.15 25.82
C VAL A 161 -66.33 -3.85 24.79
N GLY A 162 -66.04 -5.14 24.98
CA GLY A 162 -65.25 -5.96 24.06
C GLY A 162 -65.94 -6.25 22.72
N ASP A 163 -67.27 -6.21 22.70
CA ASP A 163 -68.11 -6.49 21.51
C ASP A 163 -68.42 -5.23 20.68
N LEU A 164 -67.87 -4.06 21.06
CA LEU A 164 -68.02 -2.81 20.32
C LEU A 164 -67.22 -2.81 19.01
N ASP A 165 -67.70 -2.07 18.00
CA ASP A 165 -67.00 -1.87 16.72
C ASP A 165 -65.56 -1.35 16.91
N GLN A 166 -64.68 -1.74 15.99
CA GLN A 166 -63.25 -1.47 16.04
C GLN A 166 -62.93 0.04 16.15
N ASN A 167 -63.77 0.91 15.58
CA ASN A 167 -63.63 2.35 15.70
C ASN A 167 -63.84 2.84 17.14
N TYR A 168 -64.87 2.34 17.82
CA TYR A 168 -65.15 2.67 19.23
C TYR A 168 -64.10 2.09 20.17
N GLN A 169 -63.57 0.89 19.88
CA GLN A 169 -62.44 0.34 20.63
C GLN A 169 -61.18 1.17 20.47
N THR A 170 -60.92 1.69 19.27
CA THR A 170 -59.78 2.58 19.01
C THR A 170 -59.94 3.90 19.77
N LEU A 171 -61.15 4.47 19.83
CA LEU A 171 -61.43 5.66 20.62
C LEU A 171 -61.17 5.44 22.12
N ILE A 172 -61.63 4.32 22.68
CA ILE A 172 -61.38 3.95 24.09
C ILE A 172 -59.87 3.77 24.33
N LYS A 173 -59.14 3.12 23.41
CA LYS A 173 -57.67 2.97 23.50
C LYS A 173 -56.96 4.32 23.47
N CYS A 174 -57.34 5.23 22.56
CA CYS A 174 -56.79 6.58 22.49
C CYS A 174 -57.01 7.36 23.80
N LEU A 175 -58.20 7.29 24.39
CA LEU A 175 -58.49 7.93 25.67
C LEU A 175 -57.69 7.34 26.83
N ARG A 176 -57.47 6.02 26.84
CA ARG A 176 -56.57 5.36 27.81
C ARG A 176 -55.12 5.80 27.64
N LEU A 177 -54.62 5.92 26.40
CA LEU A 177 -53.28 6.44 26.12
C LEU A 177 -53.12 7.89 26.56
N ILE A 178 -54.12 8.73 26.28
CA ILE A 178 -54.15 10.12 26.75
C ILE A 178 -54.11 10.16 28.28
N SER A 179 -54.89 9.33 28.96
CA SER A 179 -54.86 9.22 30.42
C SER A 179 -53.48 8.78 30.94
N HIS A 180 -52.84 7.81 30.29
CA HIS A 180 -51.50 7.33 30.67
C HIS A 180 -50.42 8.41 30.46
N VAL A 181 -50.43 9.08 29.31
CA VAL A 181 -49.49 10.16 28.99
C VAL A 181 -49.74 11.37 29.88
N ALA A 182 -51.00 11.73 30.10
CA ALA A 182 -51.39 12.79 31.03
C ALA A 182 -50.88 12.47 32.43
N ARG A 183 -51.15 11.27 32.95
CA ARG A 183 -50.66 10.84 34.28
C ARG A 183 -49.14 10.93 34.37
N GLY A 184 -48.42 10.45 33.36
CA GLY A 184 -46.96 10.50 33.32
C GLY A 184 -46.37 11.89 33.14
N ARG A 185 -47.10 12.86 32.58
CA ARG A 185 -46.69 14.27 32.48
C ARG A 185 -47.05 15.08 33.71
N PHE A 186 -48.21 14.80 34.28
CA PHE A 186 -48.72 15.46 35.47
C PHE A 186 -48.03 14.97 36.74
N SER A 187 -47.57 13.71 36.81
CA SER A 187 -46.82 13.21 37.96
C SER A 187 -45.40 13.77 38.08
N ARG A 188 -44.94 14.58 37.12
CA ARG A 188 -43.58 15.13 37.09
C ARG A 188 -43.55 16.54 37.64
N SER A 189 -42.50 16.86 38.39
CA SER A 189 -42.26 18.24 38.78
C SER A 189 -41.78 19.07 37.58
N ALA A 190 -41.98 20.39 37.62
CA ALA A 190 -41.45 21.30 36.60
C ALA A 190 -39.92 21.19 36.46
N LEU A 191 -39.23 20.83 37.55
CA LEU A 191 -37.78 20.66 37.60
C LEU A 191 -37.32 19.40 36.85
N GLU A 192 -37.99 18.26 37.07
CA GLU A 192 -37.70 17.01 36.35
C GLU A 192 -37.96 17.13 34.84
N GLN A 193 -38.96 17.91 34.44
CA GLN A 193 -39.25 18.17 33.04
C GLN A 193 -38.14 19.02 32.39
N MET A 194 -37.67 20.04 33.08
CA MET A 194 -36.57 20.90 32.62
C MET A 194 -35.24 20.12 32.51
N GLU A 195 -34.92 19.26 33.48
CA GLU A 195 -33.72 18.40 33.43
C GLU A 195 -33.73 17.46 32.23
N ARG A 196 -34.90 16.91 31.89
CA ARG A 196 -35.05 16.02 30.73
C ARG A 196 -34.89 16.77 29.41
N GLU A 197 -35.40 17.98 29.32
CA GLU A 197 -35.25 18.85 28.15
C GLU A 197 -33.79 19.25 27.96
N LEU A 198 -33.09 19.59 29.04
CA LEU A 198 -31.63 19.82 29.00
C LEU A 198 -30.88 18.57 28.53
N ALA A 199 -31.20 17.39 29.08
CA ALA A 199 -30.58 16.13 28.65
C ALA A 199 -30.84 15.85 27.16
N LEU A 200 -32.07 16.05 26.69
CA LEU A 200 -32.41 15.92 25.27
C LEU A 200 -31.59 16.89 24.41
N GLN A 201 -31.49 18.16 24.82
CA GLN A 201 -30.72 19.16 24.08
C GLN A 201 -29.24 18.81 24.02
N THR A 202 -28.65 18.31 25.12
CA THR A 202 -27.26 17.83 25.11
C THR A 202 -27.06 16.65 24.16
N LEU A 203 -28.01 15.70 24.11
CA LEU A 203 -27.97 14.57 23.18
C LEU A 203 -28.11 15.04 21.72
N TYR A 204 -28.96 16.02 21.43
CA TYR A 204 -29.09 16.59 20.09
C TYR A 204 -27.78 17.25 19.63
N ASN A 205 -27.16 18.05 20.50
CA ASN A 205 -25.89 18.70 20.19
C ASN A 205 -24.79 17.66 19.92
N LEU A 206 -24.70 16.62 20.77
CA LEU A 206 -23.73 15.54 20.59
C LEU A 206 -23.97 14.78 19.27
N ASN A 207 -25.24 14.54 18.92
CA ASN A 207 -25.58 13.87 17.66
C ASN A 207 -25.17 14.71 16.43
N GLU A 208 -25.33 16.05 16.48
CA GLU A 208 -24.81 16.92 15.42
C GLU A 208 -23.29 16.85 15.28
N GLU A 209 -22.55 16.79 16.40
CA GLU A 209 -21.09 16.62 16.38
C GLU A 209 -20.68 15.28 15.76
N VAL A 210 -21.34 14.19 16.16
CA VAL A 210 -21.10 12.86 15.59
C VAL A 210 -21.37 12.85 14.09
N ILE A 211 -22.44 13.49 13.62
CA ILE A 211 -22.73 13.61 12.17
C ILE A 211 -21.60 14.35 11.45
N LYS A 212 -21.08 15.44 12.02
CA LYS A 212 -19.94 16.18 11.44
C LYS A 212 -18.69 15.32 11.39
N ASP A 213 -18.40 14.57 12.44
CA ASP A 213 -17.23 13.69 12.51
C ASP A 213 -17.32 12.52 11.52
N VAL A 214 -18.50 11.89 11.39
CA VAL A 214 -18.75 10.84 10.39
C VAL A 214 -18.49 11.38 8.99
N ASN A 215 -18.98 12.58 8.67
CA ASN A 215 -18.75 13.21 7.37
C ASN A 215 -17.25 13.48 7.12
N ARG A 216 -16.51 13.95 8.14
CA ARG A 216 -15.05 14.16 8.05
C ARG A 216 -14.32 12.83 7.81
N ILE A 217 -14.69 11.78 8.53
CA ILE A 217 -14.11 10.44 8.37
C ILE A 217 -14.41 9.88 6.97
N MET A 218 -15.63 10.04 6.47
CA MET A 218 -15.99 9.61 5.12
C MET A 218 -15.18 10.33 4.04
N PHE A 219 -15.02 11.65 4.16
CA PHE A 219 -14.22 12.44 3.22
C PHE A 219 -12.75 12.02 3.22
N THR A 220 -12.13 11.91 4.40
CA THR A 220 -10.74 11.47 4.55
C THR A 220 -10.54 10.04 4.04
N THR A 221 -11.45 9.11 4.36
CA THR A 221 -11.40 7.72 3.87
C THR A 221 -11.49 7.65 2.35
N SER A 222 -12.32 8.48 1.71
CA SER A 222 -12.40 8.56 0.24
C SER A 222 -11.09 9.06 -0.38
N ALA A 223 -10.47 10.09 0.22
CA ALA A 223 -9.17 10.60 -0.23
C ALA A 223 -8.05 9.55 -0.06
N VAL A 224 -8.04 8.82 1.06
CA VAL A 224 -7.09 7.71 1.30
C VAL A 224 -7.29 6.59 0.29
N LYS A 225 -8.53 6.22 -0.04
CA LYS A 225 -8.80 5.20 -1.07
C LYS A 225 -8.26 5.61 -2.44
N LYS A 226 -8.42 6.88 -2.83
CA LYS A 226 -7.90 7.41 -4.10
C LYS A 226 -6.38 7.36 -4.15
N THR A 227 -5.71 7.83 -3.10
CA THR A 227 -4.24 7.81 -3.02
C THR A 227 -3.69 6.38 -3.01
N LEU A 228 -4.33 5.46 -2.29
CA LEU A 228 -3.96 4.05 -2.28
C LEU A 228 -4.14 3.39 -3.66
N HIS A 229 -5.19 3.74 -4.40
CA HIS A 229 -5.37 3.27 -5.77
C HIS A 229 -4.26 3.77 -6.70
N GLN A 230 -3.91 5.06 -6.63
CA GLN A 230 -2.80 5.63 -7.40
C GLN A 230 -1.47 4.97 -7.07
N HIS A 231 -1.21 4.71 -5.78
CA HIS A 231 0.00 4.01 -5.34
C HIS A 231 0.06 2.59 -5.89
N ASN A 232 -1.05 1.85 -5.90
CA ASN A 232 -1.11 0.50 -6.46
C ASN A 232 -0.88 0.46 -7.98
N ILE A 233 -1.38 1.46 -8.73
CA ILE A 233 -1.10 1.59 -10.17
C ILE A 233 0.40 1.81 -10.37
N LYS A 234 0.98 2.79 -9.67
CA LYS A 234 2.40 3.11 -9.78
C LYS A 234 3.29 1.92 -9.40
N ARG A 235 2.90 1.13 -8.40
CA ARG A 235 3.64 -0.09 -8.02
C ARG A 235 3.65 -1.11 -9.16
N LYS A 236 2.53 -1.32 -9.84
CA LYS A 236 2.45 -2.22 -11.01
C LYS A 236 3.29 -1.73 -12.17
N GLU A 237 3.28 -0.43 -12.45
CA GLU A 237 4.13 0.17 -13.51
C GLU A 237 5.61 -0.08 -13.23
N LEU A 238 6.05 0.13 -11.98
CA LEU A 238 7.44 -0.13 -11.57
C LEU A 238 7.80 -1.63 -11.65
N GLU A 239 6.90 -2.53 -11.23
CA GLU A 239 7.10 -3.99 -11.36
C GLU A 239 7.26 -4.40 -12.84
N GLU A 240 6.53 -3.78 -13.78
CA GLU A 240 6.68 -4.03 -15.22
C GLU A 240 7.98 -3.48 -15.80
N GLU A 241 8.43 -2.30 -15.35
CA GLU A 241 9.71 -1.72 -15.74
C GLU A 241 10.89 -2.56 -15.26
N GLU A 242 10.83 -3.03 -14.01
CA GLU A 242 11.84 -3.93 -13.43
C GLU A 242 11.93 -5.22 -14.24
N LYS A 243 10.80 -5.87 -14.53
CA LYS A 243 10.76 -7.09 -15.35
C LYS A 243 11.31 -6.87 -16.77
N LYS A 244 11.04 -5.70 -17.38
CA LYS A 244 11.61 -5.34 -18.68
C LYS A 244 13.13 -5.20 -18.57
N ALA A 245 13.63 -4.50 -17.55
CA ALA A 245 15.06 -4.30 -17.32
C ALA A 245 15.78 -5.63 -17.09
N GLU A 246 15.22 -6.54 -16.28
CA GLU A 246 15.75 -7.89 -16.07
C GLU A 246 15.84 -8.67 -17.38
N SER A 247 14.78 -8.67 -18.19
CA SER A 247 14.78 -9.37 -19.48
C SER A 247 15.85 -8.83 -20.44
N GLN A 248 16.09 -7.52 -20.41
CA GLN A 248 17.13 -6.88 -21.23
C GLN A 248 18.51 -7.22 -20.71
N PHE A 249 18.71 -7.23 -19.39
CA PHE A 249 19.96 -7.61 -18.76
C PHE A 249 20.31 -9.06 -19.08
N GLN A 250 19.36 -10.00 -18.92
CA GLN A 250 19.55 -11.40 -19.27
C GLN A 250 19.92 -11.59 -20.75
N LYS A 251 19.26 -10.87 -21.67
CA LYS A 251 19.61 -10.89 -23.10
C LYS A 251 21.01 -10.35 -23.38
N LYS A 252 21.46 -9.32 -22.66
CA LYS A 252 22.83 -8.80 -22.79
C LYS A 252 23.84 -9.79 -22.22
N LEU A 253 23.53 -10.41 -21.08
CA LEU A 253 24.37 -11.40 -20.44
C LEU A 253 24.59 -12.61 -21.35
N SER A 254 23.52 -13.18 -21.94
CA SER A 254 23.64 -14.32 -22.85
C SER A 254 24.45 -14.00 -24.11
N LYS A 255 24.26 -12.80 -24.69
CA LYS A 255 25.06 -12.33 -25.83
C LYS A 255 26.53 -12.15 -25.47
N ASN A 256 26.82 -11.61 -24.29
CA ASN A 256 28.20 -11.43 -23.83
C ASN A 256 28.88 -12.79 -23.57
N LEU A 257 28.14 -13.74 -23.00
CA LEU A 257 28.64 -15.10 -22.77
C LEU A 257 29.01 -15.80 -24.09
N SER A 258 28.13 -15.75 -25.09
CA SER A 258 28.42 -16.29 -26.43
C SER A 258 29.63 -15.62 -27.07
N ARG A 259 29.76 -14.28 -26.96
CA ARG A 259 30.94 -13.56 -27.47
C ARG A 259 32.22 -13.95 -26.75
N GLU A 260 32.15 -14.22 -25.45
CA GLU A 260 33.28 -14.68 -24.67
C GLU A 260 33.70 -16.10 -25.08
N GLU A 261 32.73 -16.99 -25.30
CA GLU A 261 32.97 -18.35 -25.80
C GLU A 261 33.64 -18.32 -27.18
N ASP A 262 33.16 -17.49 -28.10
CA ASP A 262 33.76 -17.31 -29.44
C ASP A 262 35.20 -16.78 -29.34
N ALA A 263 35.43 -15.76 -28.51
CA ALA A 263 36.77 -15.20 -28.29
C ALA A 263 37.73 -16.21 -27.64
N ARG A 264 37.24 -17.06 -26.73
CA ARG A 264 38.03 -18.16 -26.15
C ARG A 264 38.37 -19.22 -27.20
N ALA A 265 37.43 -19.57 -28.07
CA ALA A 265 37.67 -20.52 -29.16
C ALA A 265 38.72 -19.99 -30.15
N GLU A 266 38.64 -18.71 -30.53
CA GLU A 266 39.61 -18.06 -31.39
C GLU A 266 41.00 -17.99 -30.74
N LYS A 267 41.07 -17.59 -29.47
CA LYS A 267 42.33 -17.61 -28.71
C LYS A 267 42.95 -19.01 -28.70
N ASN A 268 42.17 -20.05 -28.40
CA ASN A 268 42.67 -21.42 -28.38
C ASN A 268 43.17 -21.87 -29.75
N LYS A 269 42.47 -21.52 -30.83
CA LYS A 269 42.92 -21.78 -32.20
C LYS A 269 44.27 -21.13 -32.49
N LEU A 270 44.45 -19.86 -32.13
CA LEU A 270 45.72 -19.15 -32.33
C LEU A 270 46.85 -19.74 -31.49
N VAL A 271 46.58 -20.11 -30.24
CA VAL A 271 47.56 -20.78 -29.38
C VAL A 271 48.05 -22.09 -30.02
N LEU A 272 47.14 -22.93 -30.51
CA LEU A 272 47.51 -24.16 -31.21
C LEU A 272 48.32 -23.90 -32.48
N GLN A 273 48.00 -22.84 -33.23
CA GLN A 273 48.78 -22.43 -34.40
C GLN A 273 50.20 -21.98 -34.03
N PHE A 274 50.34 -21.19 -32.96
CA PHE A 274 51.65 -20.76 -32.46
C PHE A 274 52.48 -21.93 -31.94
N GLU A 275 51.89 -22.85 -31.18
CA GLU A 275 52.59 -24.05 -30.71
C GLU A 275 53.08 -24.91 -31.88
N ALA A 276 52.27 -25.07 -32.93
CA ALA A 276 52.67 -25.79 -34.13
C ALA A 276 53.82 -25.08 -34.87
N LEU A 277 53.80 -23.74 -34.93
CA LEU A 277 54.86 -22.96 -35.56
C LEU A 277 56.17 -23.05 -34.76
N ILE A 278 56.12 -22.94 -33.43
CA ILE A 278 57.28 -23.10 -32.55
C ILE A 278 57.90 -24.48 -32.74
N ARG A 279 57.09 -25.55 -32.73
CA ARG A 279 57.61 -26.92 -32.97
C ARG A 279 58.30 -27.06 -34.32
N ARG A 280 57.77 -26.44 -35.38
CA ARG A 280 58.41 -26.45 -36.70
C ARG A 280 59.72 -25.67 -36.70
N TYR A 281 59.74 -24.51 -36.05
CA TYR A 281 60.95 -23.70 -35.92
C TYR A 281 62.04 -24.47 -35.17
N ASP A 282 61.70 -25.04 -34.01
CA ASP A 282 62.62 -25.84 -33.20
C ASP A 282 63.19 -27.01 -34.02
N GLN A 283 62.33 -27.75 -34.74
CA GLN A 283 62.77 -28.83 -35.61
C GLN A 283 63.77 -28.37 -36.68
N VAL A 284 63.47 -27.29 -37.41
CA VAL A 284 64.36 -26.76 -38.45
C VAL A 284 65.68 -26.27 -37.86
N MET A 285 65.64 -25.61 -36.69
CA MET A 285 66.85 -25.18 -36.00
C MET A 285 67.71 -26.37 -35.57
N PHE A 286 67.11 -27.43 -35.01
CA PHE A 286 67.83 -28.66 -34.66
C PHE A 286 68.47 -29.32 -35.89
N GLU A 287 67.76 -29.39 -37.01
CA GLU A 287 68.31 -29.90 -38.28
C GLU A 287 69.53 -29.08 -38.72
N LYS A 288 69.45 -27.74 -38.66
CA LYS A 288 70.58 -26.86 -39.01
C LYS A 288 71.77 -26.95 -38.06
N PHE A 289 71.53 -27.02 -36.75
CA PHE A 289 72.61 -27.27 -35.79
C PHE A 289 73.30 -28.61 -36.04
N THR A 290 72.53 -29.64 -36.44
CA THR A 290 73.09 -30.96 -36.78
C THR A 290 73.91 -30.90 -38.06
N GLU A 291 73.42 -30.20 -39.10
CA GLU A 291 74.19 -29.96 -40.33
C GLU A 291 75.49 -29.21 -40.05
N GLU A 292 75.46 -28.16 -39.22
CA GLU A 292 76.64 -27.38 -38.82
C GLU A 292 77.67 -28.25 -38.11
N LEU A 293 77.24 -29.08 -37.13
CA LEU A 293 78.13 -30.02 -36.44
C LEU A 293 78.80 -31.01 -37.41
N LEU A 294 78.06 -31.51 -38.40
CA LEU A 294 78.61 -32.42 -39.42
C LEU A 294 79.59 -31.72 -40.36
N LEU A 295 79.34 -30.45 -40.69
CA LEU A 295 80.26 -29.64 -41.49
C LEU A 295 81.55 -29.34 -40.73
N ASP A 296 81.45 -29.02 -39.44
CA ASP A 296 82.61 -28.81 -38.58
C ASP A 296 83.47 -30.09 -38.49
N GLU A 297 82.84 -31.26 -38.28
CA GLU A 297 83.54 -32.55 -38.28
C GLU A 297 84.22 -32.84 -39.64
N ALA A 298 83.59 -32.46 -40.76
CA ALA A 298 84.18 -32.62 -42.09
C ALA A 298 85.35 -31.65 -42.32
N ILE A 299 85.26 -30.41 -41.84
CA ILE A 299 86.34 -29.43 -41.91
C ILE A 299 87.54 -29.92 -41.09
N GLU A 300 87.33 -30.43 -39.88
CA GLU A 300 88.39 -31.00 -39.04
C GLU A 300 89.10 -32.17 -39.74
N LYS A 301 88.35 -33.07 -40.38
CA LYS A 301 88.93 -34.18 -41.16
C LYS A 301 89.76 -33.70 -42.34
N LEU A 302 89.24 -32.73 -43.12
CA LEU A 302 89.98 -32.17 -44.26
C LEU A 302 91.23 -31.41 -43.82
N GLN A 303 91.17 -30.70 -42.68
CA GLN A 303 92.35 -30.06 -42.09
C GLN A 303 93.40 -31.09 -41.70
N GLN A 304 92.97 -32.20 -41.08
CA GLN A 304 93.86 -33.30 -40.74
C GLN A 304 94.50 -33.94 -41.98
N GLU A 305 93.73 -34.20 -43.04
CA GLU A 305 94.25 -34.73 -44.31
C GLU A 305 95.25 -33.76 -44.97
N LEU A 306 95.00 -32.45 -44.89
CA LEU A 306 95.91 -31.42 -45.39
C LEU A 306 97.22 -31.39 -44.59
N ASP A 307 97.12 -31.45 -43.26
CA ASP A 307 98.27 -31.50 -42.35
C ASP A 307 99.12 -32.76 -42.59
N ASP A 308 98.48 -33.90 -42.88
CA ASP A 308 99.14 -35.16 -43.23
C ASP A 308 99.82 -35.10 -44.62
N PHE A 309 99.25 -34.37 -45.59
CA PHE A 309 99.81 -34.19 -46.93
C PHE A 309 100.98 -33.19 -46.97
N GLN A 310 100.95 -32.15 -46.14
CA GLN A 310 101.96 -31.10 -46.07
C GLN A 310 103.42 -31.61 -45.97
N PRO A 311 103.78 -32.62 -45.15
CA PRO A 311 105.15 -33.14 -45.11
C PRO A 311 105.56 -33.83 -46.42
N GLU A 312 104.65 -34.48 -47.13
CA GLU A 312 104.96 -35.10 -48.43
C GLU A 312 105.25 -34.03 -49.48
N PHE A 313 104.40 -33.00 -49.55
CA PHE A 313 104.63 -31.85 -50.42
C PHE A 313 105.97 -31.17 -50.13
N ASN A 314 106.28 -30.90 -48.86
CA ASN A 314 107.54 -30.28 -48.47
C ASN A 314 108.76 -31.15 -48.83
N ARG A 315 108.66 -32.47 -48.73
CA ARG A 315 109.74 -33.39 -49.16
C ARG A 315 109.95 -33.34 -50.67
N GLU A 316 108.88 -33.35 -51.45
CA GLU A 316 108.96 -33.33 -52.91
C GLU A 316 109.46 -31.98 -53.43
N GLU A 317 109.05 -30.88 -52.80
CA GLU A 317 109.61 -29.55 -53.04
C GLU A 317 111.12 -29.50 -52.74
N GLN A 318 111.57 -30.08 -51.62
CA GLN A 318 113.00 -30.18 -51.31
C GLN A 318 113.78 -30.96 -52.39
N ILE A 319 113.26 -32.10 -52.84
CA ILE A 319 113.88 -32.89 -53.91
C ILE A 319 113.96 -32.08 -55.20
N TYR A 320 112.89 -31.37 -55.56
CA TYR A 320 112.89 -30.50 -56.74
C TYR A 320 113.95 -29.40 -56.64
N ILE A 321 114.01 -28.70 -55.50
CA ILE A 321 115.02 -27.66 -55.25
C ILE A 321 116.42 -28.25 -55.39
N GLU A 322 116.70 -29.40 -54.78
CA GLU A 322 118.00 -30.08 -54.91
C GLU A 322 118.35 -30.43 -56.35
N LEU A 323 117.40 -30.93 -57.14
CA LEU A 323 117.61 -31.24 -58.56
C LEU A 323 117.89 -29.97 -59.38
N VAL A 324 117.16 -28.88 -59.12
CA VAL A 324 117.36 -27.59 -59.78
C VAL A 324 118.75 -27.03 -59.44
N VAL A 325 119.13 -27.03 -58.16
CA VAL A 325 120.46 -26.59 -57.72
C VAL A 325 121.57 -27.42 -58.37
N LYS A 326 121.45 -28.75 -58.39
CA LYS A 326 122.43 -29.64 -59.07
C LYS A 326 122.53 -29.34 -60.57
N LYS A 327 121.41 -29.14 -61.26
CA LYS A 327 121.38 -28.77 -62.68
C LYS A 327 122.07 -27.43 -62.94
N GLU A 328 121.86 -26.45 -62.05
CA GLU A 328 122.48 -25.14 -62.15
C GLU A 328 123.99 -25.21 -61.89
N GLU A 329 124.43 -25.97 -60.88
CA GLU A 329 125.86 -26.24 -60.63
C GLU A 329 126.54 -26.95 -61.80
N GLU A 330 125.92 -27.98 -62.38
CA GLU A 330 126.43 -28.65 -63.58
C GLU A 330 126.59 -27.68 -64.75
N TYR A 331 125.62 -26.79 -64.95
CA TYR A 331 125.68 -25.74 -65.96
C TYR A 331 126.82 -24.75 -65.70
N GLN A 332 127.01 -24.33 -64.45
CA GLN A 332 128.14 -23.46 -64.05
C GLN A 332 129.49 -24.14 -64.31
N ARG A 333 129.66 -25.42 -63.95
CA ARG A 333 130.89 -26.18 -64.25
C ARG A 333 131.16 -26.25 -65.75
N LEU A 334 130.14 -26.47 -66.57
CA LEU A 334 130.29 -26.46 -68.03
C LEU A 334 130.72 -25.09 -68.56
N LEU A 335 130.19 -23.99 -67.99
CA LEU A 335 130.61 -22.63 -68.33
C LEU A 335 132.07 -22.37 -67.92
N GLU A 336 132.48 -22.82 -66.73
CA GLU A 336 133.86 -22.69 -66.26
C GLU A 336 134.85 -23.44 -67.15
N ILE A 337 134.55 -24.71 -67.49
CA ILE A 337 135.35 -25.50 -68.44
C ILE A 337 135.45 -24.77 -69.79
N ARG A 338 134.33 -24.26 -70.32
CA ARG A 338 134.32 -23.51 -71.57
C ARG A 338 135.13 -22.22 -71.49
N ALA A 339 135.09 -21.52 -70.35
CA ALA A 339 135.88 -20.33 -70.10
C ALA A 339 137.38 -20.65 -69.94
N GLU A 340 137.74 -21.77 -69.32
CA GLU A 340 139.11 -22.28 -69.28
C GLU A 340 139.63 -22.65 -70.67
N ASP A 341 138.87 -23.38 -71.46
CA ASP A 341 139.22 -23.72 -72.84
C ASP A 341 139.39 -22.45 -73.69
N PHE A 342 138.51 -21.46 -73.50
CA PHE A 342 138.67 -20.15 -74.13
C PHE A 342 139.96 -19.45 -73.70
N ARG A 343 140.29 -19.42 -72.39
CA ARG A 343 141.55 -18.86 -71.87
C ARG A 343 142.78 -19.60 -72.40
N ARG A 344 142.76 -20.94 -72.43
CA ARG A 344 143.83 -21.78 -73.00
C ARG A 344 144.01 -21.51 -74.49
N ASN A 345 142.91 -21.45 -75.25
CA ASN A 345 142.94 -21.12 -76.67
C ASN A 345 143.48 -19.71 -76.92
N CYS A 346 143.06 -18.71 -76.14
CA CYS A 346 143.61 -17.36 -76.21
C CYS A 346 145.12 -17.32 -75.88
N ALA A 347 145.56 -18.04 -74.85
CA ALA A 347 146.96 -18.15 -74.48
C ALA A 347 147.77 -18.83 -75.58
N ALA A 348 147.28 -19.95 -76.12
CA ALA A 348 147.88 -20.65 -77.25
C ALA A 348 147.99 -19.73 -78.48
N ARG A 349 146.96 -18.93 -78.77
CA ARG A 349 146.99 -17.95 -79.86
C ARG A 349 148.01 -16.84 -79.61
N LYS A 350 148.13 -16.33 -78.38
CA LYS A 350 149.17 -15.35 -78.01
C LYS A 350 150.57 -15.94 -78.13
N ILE A 351 150.78 -17.18 -77.69
CA ILE A 351 152.05 -17.91 -77.85
C ILE A 351 152.37 -18.10 -79.34
N GLN A 352 151.39 -18.53 -80.14
CA GLN A 352 151.55 -18.65 -81.59
C GLN A 352 151.93 -17.31 -82.22
N ILE A 353 151.22 -16.22 -81.91
CA ILE A 353 151.54 -14.88 -82.41
C ILE A 353 152.95 -14.45 -81.96
N TRP A 354 153.29 -14.62 -80.68
CA TRP A 354 154.61 -14.29 -80.15
C TRP A 354 155.72 -15.08 -80.85
N LEU A 355 155.52 -16.40 -81.05
CA LEU A 355 156.46 -17.26 -81.75
C LEU A 355 156.62 -16.80 -83.21
N THR A 356 155.53 -16.44 -83.88
CA THR A 356 155.54 -15.93 -85.25
C THR A 356 156.30 -14.60 -85.33
N VAL A 357 156.08 -13.68 -84.39
CA VAL A 357 156.79 -12.39 -84.28
C VAL A 357 158.27 -12.59 -83.91
N TYR A 358 158.58 -13.54 -83.03
CA TYR A 358 159.95 -13.88 -82.64
C TYR A 358 160.71 -14.49 -83.81
N LEU A 359 160.09 -15.39 -84.57
CA LEU A 359 160.66 -15.95 -85.80
C LEU A 359 160.87 -14.87 -86.86
N ALA A 360 159.92 -13.95 -87.06
CA ALA A 360 160.08 -12.79 -87.94
C ALA A 360 161.21 -11.82 -87.47
N LYS A 361 161.40 -11.66 -86.15
CA LYS A 361 162.53 -10.90 -85.58
C LYS A 361 163.87 -11.63 -85.71
N LYS A 362 163.86 -12.96 -85.69
CA LYS A 362 165.06 -13.78 -85.93
C LYS A 362 165.48 -13.73 -87.40
N GLU A 363 164.51 -13.66 -88.32
CA GLU A 363 164.77 -13.46 -89.76
C GLU A 363 165.30 -12.05 -90.08
N THR A 364 165.00 -11.04 -89.27
CA THR A 364 165.61 -9.70 -89.42
C THR A 364 166.99 -9.57 -88.78
N PHE A 365 167.36 -10.44 -87.83
CA PHE A 365 168.70 -10.45 -87.23
C PHE A 365 169.75 -11.20 -88.07
N TYR A 366 169.33 -12.09 -88.98
CA TYR A 366 170.22 -12.76 -89.95
C TYR A 366 170.43 -11.95 -91.25
N PHE A 367 169.89 -10.73 -91.36
CA PHE A 367 170.08 -9.84 -92.52
C PHE A 367 171.09 -8.70 -92.28
N VAL A 368 171.79 -8.67 -91.13
CA VAL A 368 172.82 -7.64 -90.80
C VAL A 368 174.23 -8.24 -90.60
N PHE A 369 174.38 -9.56 -90.73
CA PHE A 369 175.69 -10.21 -90.88
C PHE A 369 175.60 -11.32 -91.95
N SER A 370 175.38 -10.91 -93.20
CA SER A 370 176.12 -11.40 -94.37
C SER A 370 175.82 -10.56 -95.61
#